data_AF-A0A126QR40-F1
#
_entry.id   AF-A0A126QR40-F1
#
_cell.length_a   1.000
_cell.length_b   1.000
_cell.length_c   1.000
_cell.angle_alpha   90.00
_cell.angle_beta   90.00
_cell.angle_gamma   90.00
#
_symmetry.space_group_name_H-M   'P 1'
#
loop_
_entity.id
_entity.type
_entity.pdbx_description
1 polymer ?
#
loop_
_entity_poly.entity_id
_entity_poly.type
_entity_poly.pdbx_seq_one_letter_code
_entity_poly.pdbx_strand_id
1 'polypeptide(L)'
;MFGWLKDRIEAVKAQRKLARQVDPRSFKRMAMEIRDLALLASQLNPREKDIHKLIRSVIVEMDRLSELADRPEFRKLSTGKKLLLRQGLEESRVQLLESIESAPSPTQTLQ
;
A
#
# COMPACT_ATOMS: atom_id res chain seq x y z
N MET A 1 22.30 23.77 -28.67
CA MET A 1 21.08 23.09 -29.15
C MET A 1 20.76 21.74 -28.48
N PHE A 2 21.61 21.19 -27.59
CA PHE A 2 21.34 19.92 -26.90
C PHE A 2 20.53 20.01 -25.60
N GLY A 3 20.34 21.21 -25.03
CA GLY A 3 19.58 21.41 -23.78
C GLY A 3 18.11 21.01 -23.91
N TRP A 4 17.43 21.48 -24.95
CA TRP A 4 16.02 21.17 -25.19
C TRP A 4 15.75 19.66 -25.38
N LEU A 5 16.70 18.92 -25.96
CA LEU A 5 16.58 17.47 -26.12
C LEU A 5 16.70 16.76 -24.76
N LYS A 6 17.63 17.21 -23.91
CA LYS A 6 17.81 16.69 -22.55
C LYS A 6 16.57 16.96 -21.68
N ASP A 7 16.03 18.18 -21.75
CA ASP A 7 14.82 18.57 -21.02
C ASP A 7 13.61 17.72 -21.44
N ARG A 8 13.48 17.43 -22.75
CA ARG A 8 12.42 16.55 -23.28
C ARG A 8 12.58 15.11 -22.80
N ILE A 9 13.80 14.59 -22.75
CA ILE A 9 14.10 13.24 -22.26
C ILE A 9 13.78 13.14 -20.75
N GLU A 10 14.14 14.15 -19.97
CA GLU A 10 13.83 14.22 -18.54
C GLU A 10 12.32 14.31 -18.30
N ALA A 11 11.60 15.12 -19.06
CA ALA A 11 10.14 15.20 -19.01
C ALA A 11 9.47 13.85 -19.32
N VAL A 12 9.93 13.15 -20.37
CA VAL A 12 9.41 11.80 -20.72
C VAL A 12 9.74 10.77 -19.64
N LYS A 13 10.94 10.84 -19.05
CA LYS A 13 11.33 9.96 -17.94
C LYS A 13 10.47 10.20 -16.70
N ALA A 14 10.19 11.46 -16.38
CA ALA A 14 9.30 11.85 -15.29
C ALA A 14 7.86 11.37 -15.55
N GLN A 15 7.34 11.55 -16.77
CA GLN A 15 6.02 11.03 -17.16
C GLN A 15 5.95 9.50 -17.08
N ARG A 16 6.98 8.78 -17.52
CA ARG A 16 7.05 7.32 -17.38
C ARG A 16 7.10 6.88 -15.91
N LYS A 17 7.83 7.61 -15.06
CA LYS A 17 7.89 7.33 -13.62
C LYS A 17 6.52 7.55 -12.98
N LEU A 18 5.84 8.64 -13.31
CA LEU A 18 4.48 8.92 -12.87
C LEU A 18 3.50 7.86 -13.36
N ALA A 19 3.57 7.48 -14.64
CA ALA A 19 2.72 6.43 -15.23
C ALA A 19 2.85 5.10 -14.48
N ARG A 20 4.07 4.73 -14.07
CA ARG A 20 4.31 3.53 -13.24
C ARG A 20 3.74 3.66 -11.84
N GLN A 21 3.85 4.85 -11.22
CA GLN A 21 3.29 5.09 -9.88
C GLN A 21 1.76 5.07 -9.86
N VAL A 22 1.12 5.42 -10.99
CA VAL A 22 -0.34 5.45 -11.13
C VAL A 22 -0.90 4.23 -11.87
N ASP A 23 -0.07 3.20 -12.09
CA ASP A 23 -0.49 1.96 -12.75
C ASP A 23 -1.38 1.13 -11.82
N PRO A 24 -2.59 0.72 -12.24
CA PRO A 24 -3.51 -0.04 -11.39
C PRO A 24 -2.92 -1.32 -10.81
N ARG A 25 -2.01 -2.00 -11.54
CA ARG A 25 -1.37 -3.22 -11.03
C ARG A 25 -0.48 -2.93 -9.82
N SER A 26 0.12 -1.74 -9.75
CA SER A 26 0.88 -1.31 -8.57
C SER A 26 -0.04 -1.18 -7.35
N PHE A 27 -1.24 -0.62 -7.50
CA PHE A 27 -2.20 -0.50 -6.40
C PHE A 27 -2.69 -1.86 -5.92
N LYS A 28 -3.00 -2.75 -6.86
CA LYS A 28 -3.38 -4.13 -6.55
C LYS A 28 -2.29 -4.84 -5.73
N ARG A 29 -1.02 -4.71 -6.16
CA ARG A 29 0.12 -5.29 -5.43
C ARG A 29 0.24 -4.71 -4.02
N MET A 30 0.21 -3.38 -3.87
CA MET A 30 0.29 -2.73 -2.57
C MET A 30 -0.85 -3.15 -1.64
N ALA A 31 -2.07 -3.25 -2.17
CA ALA A 31 -3.22 -3.69 -1.40
C ALA A 31 -3.05 -5.13 -0.89
N MET A 32 -2.59 -6.05 -1.73
CA MET A 32 -2.30 -7.43 -1.32
C MET A 32 -1.19 -7.49 -0.25
N GLU A 33 -0.11 -6.72 -0.41
CA GLU A 33 0.97 -6.66 0.59
C GLU A 33 0.46 -6.17 1.95
N ILE A 34 -0.35 -5.10 1.98
CA ILE A 34 -0.92 -4.55 3.22
C ILE A 34 -1.88 -5.54 3.86
N ARG A 35 -2.71 -6.22 3.06
CA ARG A 35 -3.59 -7.28 3.53
C ARG A 35 -2.82 -8.42 4.19
N ASP A 36 -1.74 -8.86 3.56
CA ASP A 36 -0.92 -9.96 4.08
C ASP A 36 -0.20 -9.55 5.38
N LEU A 37 0.28 -8.31 5.47
CA LEU A 37 0.81 -7.74 6.72
C LEU A 37 -0.25 -7.70 7.82
N ALA A 38 -1.46 -7.24 7.49
CA ALA A 38 -2.56 -7.19 8.45
C ALA A 38 -2.93 -8.60 8.94
N LEU A 39 -2.93 -9.61 8.07
CA LEU A 39 -3.12 -11.01 8.46
C LEU A 39 -2.02 -11.49 9.41
N LEU A 40 -0.75 -11.19 9.14
CA LEU A 40 0.36 -11.53 10.03
C LEU A 40 0.21 -10.83 11.40
N ALA A 41 -0.11 -9.54 11.41
CA ALA A 41 -0.37 -8.79 12.65
C ALA A 41 -1.49 -9.43 13.48
N SER A 42 -2.55 -9.93 12.83
CA SER A 42 -3.66 -10.60 13.53
C SER A 42 -3.25 -11.90 14.22
N GLN A 43 -2.25 -12.60 13.68
CA GLN A 43 -1.78 -13.86 14.24
C GLN A 43 -0.84 -13.65 15.43
N LEU A 44 -0.07 -12.57 15.42
CA LEU A 44 0.93 -12.28 16.44
C LEU A 44 0.36 -11.58 17.69
N ASN A 45 -0.76 -10.86 17.56
CA ASN A 45 -1.28 -10.04 18.66
C ASN A 45 -2.72 -10.40 19.09
N PRO A 46 -2.95 -11.59 19.70
CA PRO A 46 -4.29 -12.15 19.91
C PRO A 46 -5.10 -11.52 21.06
N ARG A 47 -4.62 -10.47 21.73
CA ARG A 47 -5.14 -10.06 23.06
C ARG A 47 -6.03 -8.82 23.07
N GLU A 48 -6.09 -8.02 21.99
CA GLU A 48 -6.91 -6.81 21.96
C GLU A 48 -8.03 -6.87 20.90
N LYS A 49 -9.29 -6.89 21.37
CA LYS A 49 -10.49 -6.98 20.52
C LYS A 49 -10.61 -5.82 19.53
N ASP A 50 -10.16 -4.61 19.89
CA ASP A 50 -10.26 -3.43 19.04
C ASP A 50 -9.20 -3.45 17.92
N ILE A 51 -7.99 -3.93 18.21
CA ILE A 51 -6.95 -4.17 17.20
C ILE A 51 -7.43 -5.20 16.17
N HIS A 52 -8.07 -6.29 16.59
CA HIS A 52 -8.61 -7.27 15.65
C HIS A 52 -9.68 -6.71 14.72
N LYS A 53 -10.56 -5.82 15.21
CA LYS A 53 -11.57 -5.15 14.36
C LYS A 53 -10.91 -4.24 13.34
N LEU A 54 -9.90 -3.47 13.76
CA LEU A 54 -9.14 -2.59 12.87
C LEU A 54 -8.46 -3.41 11.77
N ILE A 55 -7.72 -4.46 12.15
CA ILE A 55 -7.05 -5.35 11.20
C ILE A 55 -8.04 -5.96 10.20
N ARG A 56 -9.21 -6.40 10.67
CA ARG A 56 -10.25 -6.93 9.79
C ARG A 56 -10.79 -5.87 8.82
N SER A 57 -10.96 -4.62 9.27
CA SER A 57 -11.36 -3.52 8.38
C SER A 57 -10.32 -3.30 7.29
N VAL A 58 -9.04 -3.25 7.66
CA VAL A 58 -7.93 -3.09 6.72
C VAL A 58 -7.92 -4.20 5.67
N ILE A 59 -8.07 -5.46 6.08
CA ILE A 59 -8.15 -6.60 5.15
C ILE A 59 -9.29 -6.40 4.13
N VAL A 60 -10.49 -6.08 4.62
CA VAL A 60 -11.67 -5.87 3.75
C VAL A 60 -11.48 -4.69 2.81
N GLU A 61 -10.89 -3.59 3.29
CA GLU A 61 -10.61 -2.42 2.49
C GLU A 61 -9.56 -2.70 1.40
N MET A 62 -8.52 -3.47 1.72
CA MET A 62 -7.50 -3.86 0.74
C MET A 62 -8.04 -4.84 -0.30
N ASP A 63 -8.89 -5.79 0.09
CA ASP A 63 -9.59 -6.67 -0.85
C ASP A 63 -10.46 -5.86 -1.82
N ARG A 64 -11.26 -4.92 -1.30
CA ARG A 64 -12.07 -4.01 -2.12
C ARG A 64 -11.23 -3.14 -3.04
N LEU A 65 -10.09 -2.64 -2.56
CA LEU A 65 -9.21 -1.82 -3.38
C LEU A 65 -8.55 -2.64 -4.50
N SER A 66 -8.14 -3.89 -4.20
CA SER A 66 -7.61 -4.84 -5.18
C SER A 66 -8.63 -5.09 -6.30
N GLU A 67 -9.88 -5.34 -5.95
CA GLU A 67 -10.98 -5.49 -6.90
C GLU A 67 -11.24 -4.21 -7.70
N LEU A 68 -11.24 -3.05 -7.03
CA LEU A 68 -11.47 -1.76 -7.67
C LEU A 68 -10.38 -1.44 -8.70
N ALA A 69 -9.12 -1.76 -8.39
CA ALA A 69 -7.97 -1.53 -9.27
C ALA A 69 -8.08 -2.29 -10.61
N ASP A 70 -8.79 -3.41 -10.66
CA ASP A 70 -9.03 -4.13 -11.91
C ASP A 70 -10.06 -3.43 -12.81
N ARG A 71 -10.95 -2.61 -12.23
CA ARG A 71 -12.08 -2.02 -12.95
C ARG A 71 -11.66 -0.83 -13.83
N PRO A 72 -12.38 -0.57 -14.95
CA PRO A 72 -12.09 0.57 -15.83
C PRO A 72 -12.21 1.93 -15.14
N GLU A 73 -13.09 2.07 -14.16
CA GLU A 73 -13.33 3.30 -13.40
C GLU A 73 -12.08 3.74 -12.65
N PHE A 74 -11.30 2.79 -12.14
CA PHE A 74 -10.04 3.10 -11.46
C PHE A 74 -9.02 3.73 -12.41
N ARG A 75 -8.97 3.26 -13.66
CA ARG A 75 -8.10 3.85 -14.69
C ARG A 75 -8.47 5.31 -14.96
N LYS A 76 -9.76 5.66 -14.87
CA LYS A 76 -10.29 7.02 -15.06
C LYS A 76 -10.04 7.96 -13.88
N LEU A 77 -9.58 7.46 -12.72
CA LEU A 77 -9.20 8.34 -11.61
C LEU A 77 -8.10 9.30 -12.05
N SER A 78 -8.20 10.56 -11.60
CA SER A 78 -7.16 11.55 -11.85
C SER A 78 -5.83 11.12 -11.22
N THR A 79 -4.72 11.53 -11.83
CA THR A 79 -3.37 11.26 -11.32
C THR A 79 -3.24 11.69 -9.86
N GLY A 80 -3.77 12.85 -9.48
CA GLY A 80 -3.75 13.34 -8.11
C GLY A 80 -4.48 12.41 -7.12
N LYS A 81 -5.67 11.89 -7.49
CA LYS A 81 -6.39 10.92 -6.65
C LYS A 81 -5.61 9.61 -6.47
N LYS A 82 -4.97 9.13 -7.54
CA LYS A 82 -4.12 7.93 -7.47
C LYS A 82 -2.90 8.15 -6.59
N LEU A 83 -2.26 9.32 -6.67
CA LEU A 83 -1.12 9.67 -5.81
C LEU A 83 -1.51 9.74 -4.33
N LEU A 84 -2.63 10.40 -4.01
CA LEU A 84 -3.14 10.44 -2.63
C LEU A 84 -3.45 9.04 -2.08
N LEU A 85 -4.10 8.21 -2.90
CA LEU A 85 -4.39 6.83 -2.53
C LEU A 85 -3.09 6.05 -2.26
N ARG A 86 -2.08 6.22 -3.11
CA ARG A 86 -0.79 5.56 -2.93
C ARG A 86 -0.12 5.99 -1.62
N GLN A 87 -0.13 7.28 -1.31
CA GLN A 87 0.43 7.80 -0.07
C GLN A 87 -0.26 7.19 1.15
N GLY A 88 -1.60 7.15 1.17
CA GLY A 88 -2.35 6.53 2.27
C GLY A 88 -2.06 5.04 2.45
N LEU A 89 -1.80 4.30 1.36
CA LEU A 89 -1.35 2.91 1.41
C LEU A 89 0.05 2.77 2.01
N GLU A 90 0.98 3.65 1.61
CA GLU A 90 2.34 3.65 2.17
C GLU A 90 2.31 3.94 3.68
N GLU A 91 1.51 4.91 4.13
CA GLU A 91 1.31 5.23 5.55
C GLU A 91 0.70 4.05 6.33
N SER A 92 -0.35 3.43 5.77
CA SER A 92 -1.00 2.26 6.38
C SER A 92 -0.04 1.07 6.52
N ARG A 93 0.82 0.86 5.51
CA ARG A 93 1.85 -0.19 5.55
C ARG A 93 2.86 0.03 6.67
N VAL A 94 3.33 1.27 6.86
CA VAL A 94 4.28 1.61 7.94
C VAL A 94 3.64 1.37 9.30
N GLN A 95 2.41 1.83 9.53
CA GLN A 95 1.70 1.64 10.79
C GLN A 95 1.51 0.15 11.14
N LEU A 96 1.20 -0.69 10.15
CA LEU A 96 1.07 -2.14 10.37
C LEU A 96 2.41 -2.78 10.75
N LEU A 97 3.51 -2.38 10.10
CA LEU A 97 4.84 -2.89 10.43
C LEU A 97 5.25 -2.50 11.85
N GLU A 98 5.03 -1.25 12.25
CA GLU A 98 5.28 -0.79 13.62
C GLU A 98 4.43 -1.58 14.65
N SER A 99 3.17 -1.89 14.31
CA SER A 99 2.31 -2.72 15.16
C SER A 99 2.78 -4.18 15.26
N ILE A 100 3.44 -4.72 14.23
CA ILE A 100 4.02 -6.07 14.26
C ILE A 100 5.31 -6.08 15.08
N GLU A 101 6.19 -5.10 14.89
CA GLU A 101 7.46 -4.99 15.60
C GLU A 101 7.29 -4.74 17.10
N SER A 102 6.24 -4.02 17.48
CA SER A 102 5.88 -3.78 18.89
C SER A 102 5.20 -4.98 19.57
N ALA A 103 4.85 -6.04 18.83
CA ALA A 103 4.30 -7.25 19.43
C ALA A 103 5.38 -7.99 20.25
N PRO A 104 5.06 -8.47 21.47
CA PRO A 104 6.03 -9.17 22.29
C PRO A 104 6.54 -10.42 21.56
N SER A 105 7.86 -10.50 21.36
CA SER A 105 8.49 -11.62 20.66
C SER A 105 8.21 -12.95 21.40
N PRO A 106 7.88 -14.05 20.71
CA PRO A 106 7.70 -15.38 21.31
C PRO A 106 8.93 -15.92 22.06
N THR A 107 10.10 -15.29 21.87
CA THR A 107 11.40 -15.75 22.39
C THR A 107 11.60 -15.49 23.89
N GLN A 108 10.64 -14.88 24.60
CA GLN A 108 10.75 -14.63 26.06
C GLN A 108 10.22 -15.76 26.96
N THR A 109 9.81 -16.91 26.40
CA THR A 109 9.38 -18.09 27.19
C THR A 109 10.36 -19.26 27.16
N LEU A 110 11.64 -19.03 26.88
CA LEU A 110 12.69 -19.98 27.26
C LEU A 110 13.39 -19.42 28.49
N GLN A 111 12.89 -19.87 29.64
CA GLN A 111 13.48 -19.69 30.97
C GLN A 111 14.85 -20.35 31.06
#